data_AF-A0A0D5CG02-F1
#
_entry.id   AF-A0A0D5CG02-F1
#
_cell.length_a   1.000
_cell.length_b   1.000
_cell.length_c   1.000
_cell.angle_alpha   90.00
_cell.angle_beta   90.00
_cell.angle_gamma   90.00
#
_symmetry.space_group_name_H-M   'P 1'
#
loop_
_entity.id
_entity.type
_entity.pdbx_description
1 polymer ?
#
loop_
_entity_poly.entity_id
_entity_poly.type
_entity_poly.pdbx_seq_one_letter_code
_entity_poly.pdbx_strand_id
1 'polypeptide(L)'
;MSELELITMWSRARKQMITSQLGPIFLLTSTVVLLRTGLADADLGTRLAAALILLATGVLGSAVQFSVNSQAIAIARDLRDQGATSHAGRAVVASEGITNLIRYAIPALFVVIYVVILVALFS
;
A
#
# COMPACT_ATOMS: atom_id res chain seq x y z
N MET A 1 4.04 15.90 23.03
CA MET A 1 3.50 14.53 23.04
C MET A 1 4.48 13.65 23.77
N SER A 2 3.98 12.66 24.51
CA SER A 2 4.82 11.65 25.15
C SER A 2 5.31 10.59 24.14
N GLU A 3 6.38 9.89 24.49
CA GLU A 3 6.90 8.76 23.70
C GLU A 3 5.81 7.68 23.48
N LEU A 4 5.00 7.38 24.49
CA LEU A 4 3.91 6.42 24.40
C LEU A 4 2.82 6.84 23.40
N GLU A 5 2.46 8.13 23.37
CA GLU A 5 1.49 8.66 22.42
C GLU A 5 1.98 8.52 20.97
N LEU A 6 3.25 8.85 20.72
CA LEU A 6 3.88 8.71 19.41
C LEU A 6 3.93 7.25 18.96
N ILE A 7 4.35 6.32 19.83
CA ILE A 7 4.35 4.88 19.53
C ILE A 7 2.92 4.40 19.22
N THR A 8 1.92 4.88 19.96
CA THR A 8 0.52 4.52 19.72
C THR A 8 0.03 5.03 18.37
N MET A 9 0.38 6.27 17.99
CA MET A 9 0.06 6.82 16.68
C MET A 9 0.76 6.06 15.55
N TRP A 10 2.03 5.70 15.72
CA TRP A 10 2.76 4.87 14.75
C TRP A 10 2.10 3.51 14.57
N SER A 11 1.69 2.87 15.66
CA SER A 11 0.98 1.57 15.62
C SER A 11 -0.34 1.66 14.86
N ARG A 12 -1.10 2.75 15.06
CA ARG A 12 -2.33 3.02 14.29
C ARG A 12 -2.04 3.24 12.80
N ALA A 13 -1.02 4.03 12.47
CA ALA A 13 -0.59 4.23 11.08
C ALA A 13 -0.20 2.89 10.44
N ARG A 14 0.60 2.06 11.11
CA ARG A 14 0.97 0.73 10.62
C ARG A 14 -0.24 -0.17 10.39
N LYS A 15 -1.23 -0.15 11.30
CA LYS A 15 -2.49 -0.89 11.11
C LYS A 15 -3.24 -0.40 9.88
N GLN A 16 -3.37 0.92 9.69
CA GLN A 16 -4.05 1.50 8.53
C GLN A 16 -3.35 1.11 7.22
N MET A 17 -2.02 1.10 7.21
CA MET A 17 -1.20 0.65 6.08
C MET A 17 -1.48 -0.81 5.73
N ILE A 18 -1.58 -1.71 6.71
CA ILE A 18 -1.88 -3.13 6.48
C ILE A 18 -3.30 -3.26 5.91
N THR A 19 -4.28 -2.56 6.51
CA THR A 19 -5.67 -2.64 6.07
C THR A 19 -5.92 -2.06 4.68
N SER A 20 -5.18 -1.01 4.28
CA SER A 20 -5.33 -0.41 2.95
C SER A 20 -4.89 -1.34 1.82
N GLN A 21 -4.08 -2.35 2.10
CA GLN A 21 -3.64 -3.34 1.10
C GLN A 21 -4.67 -4.44 0.85
N LEU A 22 -5.64 -4.65 1.74
CA LEU A 22 -6.61 -5.74 1.60
C LEU A 22 -7.43 -5.61 0.31
N GLY A 23 -7.89 -4.41 -0.03
CA GLY A 23 -8.62 -4.12 -1.27
C GLY A 23 -7.79 -4.45 -2.52
N PRO A 24 -6.60 -3.84 -2.71
CA PRO A 24 -5.72 -4.14 -3.83
C PRO A 24 -5.33 -5.62 -3.94
N ILE A 25 -4.97 -6.29 -2.84
CA ILE A 25 -4.58 -7.72 -2.86
C ILE A 25 -5.77 -8.59 -3.28
N PHE A 26 -6.95 -8.34 -2.70
CA PHE A 26 -8.16 -9.06 -3.05
C PHE A 26 -8.48 -8.89 -4.54
N LEU A 27 -8.42 -7.66 -5.03
CA LEU A 27 -8.76 -7.36 -6.41
C LEU A 27 -7.75 -7.97 -7.39
N LEU A 28 -6.45 -7.81 -7.15
CA LEU A 28 -5.39 -8.42 -7.97
C LEU A 28 -5.52 -9.95 -8.03
N THR A 29 -5.72 -10.58 -6.88
CA THR A 29 -5.89 -12.05 -6.80
C THR A 29 -7.15 -12.50 -7.52
N SER A 30 -8.26 -11.77 -7.34
CA SER A 30 -9.53 -12.05 -8.01
C SER A 30 -9.40 -11.90 -9.53
N THR A 31 -8.72 -10.86 -10.01
CA THR A 31 -8.49 -10.65 -11.45
C THR A 31 -7.67 -11.80 -12.06
N VAL A 32 -6.63 -12.30 -11.39
CA VAL A 32 -5.86 -13.46 -11.87
C VAL A 32 -6.72 -14.73 -11.96
N VAL A 33 -7.62 -14.96 -11.00
CA VAL A 33 -8.57 -16.08 -11.07
C VAL A 33 -9.56 -15.87 -12.21
N LEU A 34 -10.16 -14.68 -12.31
CA LEU A 34 -11.15 -14.35 -13.35
C LEU A 34 -10.56 -14.46 -14.75
N LEU A 35 -9.30 -14.05 -14.96
CA LEU A 35 -8.57 -14.26 -16.22
C LEU A 35 -8.55 -15.73 -16.62
N ARG A 36 -8.35 -16.64 -15.66
CA ARG A 36 -8.33 -18.09 -15.92
C ARG A 36 -9.72 -18.71 -16.12
N THR A 37 -10.79 -18.02 -15.73
CA THR A 37 -12.16 -18.52 -15.81
C THR A 37 -13.02 -17.83 -16.87
N GLY A 38 -12.43 -16.99 -17.74
CA GLY A 38 -13.11 -16.43 -18.91
C GLY A 38 -13.15 -14.90 -19.00
N LEU A 39 -12.50 -14.16 -18.10
CA LEU A 39 -12.42 -12.69 -18.21
C LEU A 39 -11.63 -12.25 -19.46
N ALA A 40 -10.65 -13.04 -19.90
CA ALA A 40 -9.89 -12.76 -21.13
C ALA A 40 -10.77 -12.85 -22.39
N ASP A 41 -11.75 -13.76 -22.38
CA ASP A 41 -12.67 -14.02 -23.49
C ASP A 41 -13.96 -13.17 -23.43
N ALA A 42 -14.12 -12.36 -22.38
CA ALA A 42 -15.28 -11.50 -22.21
C ALA A 42 -15.35 -10.39 -23.29
N ASP A 43 -16.52 -9.79 -23.44
CA ASP A 43 -16.69 -8.65 -24.34
C ASP A 43 -15.79 -7.47 -23.92
N LEU A 44 -15.51 -6.59 -24.89
CA LEU A 44 -14.61 -5.45 -24.68
C LEU A 44 -15.06 -4.57 -23.50
N GLY A 45 -16.37 -4.39 -23.31
CA GLY A 45 -16.92 -3.60 -22.21
C GLY A 45 -16.54 -4.17 -20.85
N THR A 46 -16.69 -5.49 -20.67
CA THR A 46 -16.31 -6.17 -19.43
C THR A 46 -14.80 -6.11 -19.15
N ARG A 47 -13.96 -6.31 -20.18
CA ARG A 47 -12.49 -6.20 -20.06
C ARG A 47 -12.07 -4.79 -19.66
N LEU A 48 -12.64 -3.76 -20.29
CA LEU A 48 -12.40 -2.37 -19.92
C LEU A 48 -12.88 -2.04 -18.49
N ALA A 49 -14.05 -2.53 -18.10
CA ALA A 49 -14.55 -2.33 -16.75
C ALA A 49 -13.60 -2.94 -15.71
N ALA A 50 -13.12 -4.17 -15.92
CA ALA A 50 -12.15 -4.81 -15.05
C ALA A 50 -10.83 -4.01 -14.95
N ALA A 51 -10.31 -3.54 -16.09
CA ALA A 51 -9.10 -2.70 -16.14
C ALA A 51 -9.26 -1.39 -15.36
N LEU A 52 -10.41 -0.71 -15.50
CA LEU A 52 -10.69 0.56 -14.83
C LEU A 52 -10.94 0.40 -13.33
N ILE A 53 -11.64 -0.66 -12.91
CA ILE A 53 -11.86 -0.98 -11.49
C ILE A 53 -10.51 -1.27 -10.81
N LEU A 54 -9.64 -2.03 -11.48
CA LEU A 54 -8.29 -2.32 -10.98
C LEU A 54 -7.45 -1.06 -10.84
N LEU A 55 -7.48 -0.18 -11.84
CA LEU A 55 -6.79 1.11 -11.80
C LEU A 55 -7.30 1.99 -10.66
N ALA A 56 -8.62 2.19 -10.56
CA ALA A 56 -9.23 3.04 -9.53
C ALA A 56 -8.89 2.55 -8.12
N THR A 57 -9.01 1.24 -7.88
CA THR A 57 -8.67 0.64 -6.58
C THR A 57 -7.18 0.77 -6.28
N GLY A 58 -6.33 0.57 -7.28
CA GLY A 58 -4.88 0.72 -7.18
C GLY A 58 -4.43 2.12 -6.80
N VAL A 59 -4.99 3.13 -7.45
CA VAL A 59 -4.69 4.55 -7.19
C VAL A 59 -5.12 4.92 -5.77
N LEU A 60 -6.32 4.54 -5.35
CA LEU A 60 -6.81 4.79 -3.99
C LEU A 60 -5.93 4.11 -2.94
N GLY A 61 -5.60 2.83 -3.13
CA GLY A 61 -4.72 2.08 -2.23
C GLY A 61 -3.33 2.70 -2.12
N SER A 62 -2.75 3.08 -3.25
CA SER A 62 -1.43 3.73 -3.31
C SER A 62 -1.41 5.10 -2.64
N ALA A 63 -2.45 5.91 -2.83
CA ALA A 63 -2.56 7.23 -2.20
C ALA A 63 -2.65 7.11 -0.67
N VAL A 64 -3.48 6.18 -0.16
CA VAL A 64 -3.60 5.91 1.28
C VAL A 64 -2.27 5.41 1.83
N GLN A 65 -1.63 4.44 1.16
CA GLN A 65 -0.35 3.90 1.60
C GLN A 65 0.75 4.97 1.62
N PHE A 66 0.77 5.86 0.64
CA PHE A 66 1.73 6.97 0.60
C PHE A 66 1.53 7.94 1.78
N SER A 67 0.28 8.33 2.02
CA SER A 67 -0.08 9.23 3.12
C SER A 67 0.29 8.64 4.48
N VAL A 68 -0.08 7.38 4.73
CA VAL A 68 0.18 6.68 5.98
C VAL A 68 1.67 6.46 6.24
N ASN A 69 2.44 6.10 5.20
CA ASN A 69 3.90 6.01 5.34
C ASN A 69 4.53 7.36 5.65
N SER A 70 4.04 8.45 5.04
CA SER A 70 4.55 9.80 5.32
C SER A 70 4.28 10.23 6.75
N GLN A 71 3.10 9.90 7.29
CA GLN A 71 2.78 10.11 8.70
C GLN A 71 3.68 9.28 9.62
N ALA A 72 3.91 7.99 9.30
CA ALA A 72 4.79 7.13 10.08
C ALA A 72 6.25 7.64 10.11
N ILE A 73 6.75 8.19 8.99
CA ILE A 73 8.07 8.84 8.90
C ILE A 73 8.12 10.09 9.79
N ALA A 74 7.09 10.93 9.76
CA ALA A 74 7.02 12.11 10.63
C ALA A 74 7.07 11.71 12.12
N ILE A 75 6.28 10.70 12.51
CA ILE A 75 6.28 10.18 13.90
C ILE A 75 7.66 9.62 14.29
N ALA A 76 8.35 8.93 13.37
CA ALA A 76 9.70 8.44 13.61
C ALA A 76 10.72 9.58 13.81
N ARG A 77 10.55 10.71 13.13
CA ARG A 77 11.37 11.91 13.32
C ARG A 77 11.07 12.58 14.66
N ASP A 78 9.79 12.75 15.01
CA ASP A 78 9.41 13.31 16.30
C ASP A 78 9.97 12.49 17.48
N LEU A 79 9.95 11.15 17.37
CA LEU A 79 10.57 10.26 18.36
C LEU A 79 12.09 10.41 18.43
N ARG A 80 12.76 10.63 17.30
CA ARG A 80 14.20 10.87 17.26
C ARG A 80 14.53 12.18 17.94
N ASP A 81 13.82 13.26 17.60
CA ASP A 81 14.08 14.61 18.08
C ASP A 81 13.80 14.74 19.59
N GLN A 82 12.86 13.95 20.13
CA GLN A 82 12.60 13.85 21.57
C GLN A 82 13.60 12.97 22.33
N GLY A 83 14.50 12.28 21.64
CA GLY A 83 15.50 11.40 22.27
C GLY A 83 14.89 10.10 22.81
N ALA A 84 14.14 9.36 21.98
CA ALA A 84 13.48 8.09 22.33
C ALA A 84 14.28 7.20 23.30
N THR A 85 13.71 6.95 24.48
CA THR A 85 14.38 6.27 25.59
C THR A 85 14.03 4.79 25.65
N SER A 86 12.87 4.39 25.13
CA SER A 86 12.44 3.01 25.10
C SER A 86 13.01 2.25 23.89
N HIS A 87 13.12 0.93 24.01
CA HIS A 87 13.50 0.09 22.87
C HIS A 87 12.46 0.14 21.74
N ALA A 88 11.16 0.28 22.09
CA ALA A 88 10.10 0.41 21.11
C ALA A 88 10.23 1.72 20.31
N GLY A 89 10.47 2.85 20.98
CA GLY A 89 10.72 4.14 20.33
C GLY A 89 11.92 4.08 19.39
N ARG A 90 13.05 3.51 19.85
CA ARG A 90 14.23 3.30 19.00
C ARG A 90 13.97 2.42 17.77
N ALA A 91 13.15 1.38 17.91
CA ALA A 91 12.77 0.53 16.78
C ALA A 91 11.94 1.30 15.74
N VAL A 92 11.04 2.18 16.18
CA VAL A 92 10.28 3.07 15.28
C VAL A 92 11.21 4.03 14.56
N VAL A 93 12.14 4.68 15.28
CA VAL A 93 13.15 5.58 14.68
C VAL A 93 13.99 4.85 13.62
N ALA A 94 14.44 3.62 13.92
CA ALA A 94 15.20 2.80 12.98
C ALA A 94 14.39 2.39 11.73
N SER A 95 13.06 2.35 11.84
CA SER A 95 12.18 1.99 10.74
C SER A 95 11.97 3.11 9.70
N GLU A 96 12.44 4.35 9.94
CA GLU A 96 12.20 5.47 9.03
C GLU A 96 12.68 5.17 7.60
N GLY A 97 13.91 4.68 7.45
CA GLY A 97 14.50 4.44 6.14
C GLY A 97 13.73 3.40 5.33
N ILE A 98 13.38 2.26 5.95
CA ILE A 98 12.60 1.22 5.28
C ILE A 98 11.17 1.68 5.00
N THR A 99 10.56 2.48 5.87
CA THR A 99 9.23 3.08 5.65
C THR A 99 9.25 4.03 4.45
N ASN A 100 10.32 4.82 4.32
CA ASN A 100 10.52 5.71 3.17
C ASN A 100 10.72 4.94 1.87
N LEU A 101 11.45 3.81 1.89
CA LEU A 101 11.56 2.93 0.72
C LEU A 101 10.20 2.33 0.33
N ILE A 102 9.49 1.74 1.29
CA ILE A 102 8.18 1.09 1.08
C ILE A 102 7.15 2.07 0.52
N ARG A 103 7.19 3.34 0.96
CA ARG A 103 6.32 4.41 0.46
C ARG A 103 6.29 4.52 -1.07
N TYR A 104 7.39 4.20 -1.74
CA TYR A 104 7.49 4.23 -3.20
C TYR A 104 7.52 2.84 -3.83
N ALA A 105 8.21 1.89 -3.19
CA ALA A 105 8.41 0.55 -3.73
C ALA A 105 7.10 -0.21 -3.94
N ILE A 106 6.14 -0.10 -2.99
CA ILE A 106 4.88 -0.84 -3.10
C ILE A 106 3.95 -0.25 -4.18
N PRO A 107 3.72 1.07 -4.27
CA PRO A 107 3.00 1.65 -5.40
C PRO A 107 3.64 1.33 -6.76
N ALA A 108 4.97 1.36 -6.86
CA ALA A 108 5.67 1.00 -8.09
C ALA A 108 5.42 -0.46 -8.49
N LEU A 109 5.50 -1.39 -7.53
CA LEU A 109 5.19 -2.80 -7.77
C LEU A 109 3.74 -2.99 -8.22
N PHE A 110 2.79 -2.26 -7.64
CA PHE A 110 1.40 -2.31 -8.07
C PHE A 110 1.26 -1.92 -9.54
N VAL A 111 1.92 -0.84 -9.99
CA VAL A 111 1.90 -0.40 -11.40
C VAL A 111 2.46 -1.48 -12.32
N VAL A 112 3.56 -2.13 -11.95
CA VAL A 112 4.14 -3.23 -12.74
C VAL A 112 3.13 -4.38 -12.88
N ILE A 113 2.50 -4.81 -11.79
CA ILE A 113 1.50 -5.89 -11.81
C ILE A 113 0.28 -5.47 -12.65
N TYR A 114 -0.18 -4.23 -12.53
CA TYR A 114 -1.28 -3.69 -13.31
C TYR A 114 -1.00 -3.78 -14.82
N VAL A 115 0.20 -3.36 -15.26
CA VAL A 115 0.60 -3.45 -16.68
C VAL A 115 0.63 -4.89 -17.17
N VAL A 116 1.18 -5.82 -16.37
CA VAL A 116 1.19 -7.26 -16.72
C VAL A 116 -0.24 -7.79 -16.89
N ILE A 117 -1.15 -7.42 -15.99
CA ILE A 117 -2.57 -7.79 -16.10
C ILE A 117 -3.20 -7.19 -17.35
N LEU A 118 -2.92 -5.92 -17.68
CA LEU A 118 -3.44 -5.31 -18.91
C LEU A 118 -2.98 -6.04 -20.16
N VAL A 119 -1.69 -6.40 -20.24
CA VAL A 119 -1.17 -7.17 -21.37
C VAL A 119 -1.91 -8.50 -21.48
N ALA A 120 -2.05 -9.25 -20.39
CA ALA A 120 -2.79 -10.52 -20.39
C ALA A 120 -4.28 -10.35 -20.70
N LEU A 121 -4.86 -9.22 -20.28
CA LEU A 121 -6.27 -8.92 -20.50
C LEU A 121 -6.55 -8.46 -21.91
N PHE A 122 -5.58 -8.00 -22.71
CA PHE A 122 -5.78 -7.45 -24.06
C PHE A 122 -4.98 -8.13 -25.17
N SER A 123 -4.17 -9.14 -24.83
CA SER A 123 -3.61 -10.13 -25.78
C SER A 123 -4.68 -11.08 -26.29
#